data_AF-A0A0M1N2F3-F1
#
_entry.id   AF-A0A0M1N2F3-F1
#
_cell.length_a   1.000
_cell.length_b   1.000
_cell.length_c   1.000
_cell.angle_alpha   90.00
_cell.angle_beta   90.00
_cell.angle_gamma   90.00
#
_symmetry.space_group_name_H-M   'P 1'
#
loop_
_entity.id
_entity.type
_entity.pdbx_description
1 polymer ?
#
loop_
_entity_poly.entity_id
_entity_poly.type
_entity_poly.pdbx_seq_one_letter_code
_entity_poly.pdbx_strand_id
1 'polypeptide(L)'
;MSKRFLYIMLVGMMAVLGMGGCSETNEDATSLDQSLYSVKELLQLDAAKVKSIQVVYGDGTRMVLDSKQDIEPIIKRVEPVQAKRMTGNEEPGQPGFLFYMDVMQGEQEIRVASEFEVNRQSYTMEGPELNELNRYMVELGRSHNPELLPGYTISE
;
A
#
# COMPACT_ATOMS: atom_id res chain seq x y z
N MET A 1 -57.55 -27.98 9.77
CA MET A 1 -58.13 -26.96 10.69
C MET A 1 -56.96 -26.27 11.38
N SER A 2 -56.51 -25.08 10.95
CA SER A 2 -57.12 -23.74 11.08
C SER A 2 -56.76 -23.04 12.40
N LYS A 3 -55.89 -22.02 12.26
CA LYS A 3 -55.98 -20.67 12.82
C LYS A 3 -56.11 -20.48 14.35
N ARG A 4 -55.14 -19.72 14.86
CA ARG A 4 -55.37 -18.48 15.65
C ARG A 4 -56.07 -18.66 17.01
N PHE A 5 -55.26 -18.91 18.02
CA PHE A 5 -55.47 -18.42 19.40
C PHE A 5 -54.30 -17.47 19.69
N LEU A 6 -54.17 -16.29 19.08
CA LEU A 6 -54.91 -15.05 19.28
C LEU A 6 -55.49 -14.78 20.68
N TYR A 7 -54.63 -14.18 21.52
CA TYR A 7 -54.90 -13.09 22.48
C TYR A 7 -55.48 -13.44 23.86
N ILE A 8 -55.15 -12.55 24.80
CA ILE A 8 -55.67 -12.37 26.16
C ILE A 8 -54.77 -12.97 27.27
N MET A 9 -53.60 -12.35 27.48
CA MET A 9 -53.16 -11.95 28.82
C MET A 9 -51.86 -11.13 28.72
N LEU A 10 -51.99 -9.81 28.70
CA LEU A 10 -51.24 -8.87 29.54
C LEU A 10 -51.39 -7.47 28.93
N VAL A 11 -52.53 -6.86 29.23
CA VAL A 11 -52.65 -5.41 29.26
C VAL A 11 -52.16 -4.95 30.62
N GLY A 12 -51.30 -3.93 30.61
CA GLY A 12 -51.15 -3.02 31.74
C GLY A 12 -49.79 -3.09 32.41
N MET A 13 -48.89 -2.15 32.11
CA MET A 13 -48.75 -0.99 32.99
C MET A 13 -47.82 0.04 32.35
N MET A 14 -48.40 1.21 32.19
CA MET A 14 -47.84 2.49 31.78
C MET A 14 -46.86 2.97 32.86
N ALA A 15 -45.65 3.42 32.48
CA ALA A 15 -44.87 4.38 33.28
C ALA A 15 -43.87 5.12 32.38
N VAL A 16 -43.94 6.45 32.49
CA VAL A 16 -43.26 7.47 31.71
C VAL A 16 -42.03 7.95 32.50
N LEU A 17 -41.07 8.57 31.79
CA LEU A 17 -40.06 9.56 32.22
C LEU A 17 -38.66 9.04 32.57
N GLY A 18 -37.68 9.71 31.96
CA GLY A 18 -36.29 9.69 32.40
C GLY A 18 -35.32 10.12 31.32
N MET A 19 -35.20 11.44 31.11
CA MET A 19 -34.05 12.05 30.44
C MET A 19 -32.76 11.56 31.11
N GLY A 20 -32.01 10.69 30.43
CA GLY A 20 -30.61 10.39 30.72
C GLY A 20 -29.80 10.95 29.57
N GLY A 21 -29.01 11.99 29.86
CA GLY A 21 -28.36 12.82 28.88
C GLY A 21 -27.41 12.09 27.93
N CYS A 22 -27.08 12.81 26.85
CA CYS A 22 -25.99 12.51 25.94
C CYS A 22 -24.76 12.06 26.73
N SER A 23 -24.50 10.74 26.71
CA SER A 23 -23.13 10.26 26.85
C SER A 23 -22.46 10.63 25.53
N GLU A 24 -21.90 11.84 25.48
CA GLU A 24 -20.81 12.18 24.58
C GLU A 24 -19.66 11.24 24.91
N THR A 25 -19.76 10.03 24.36
CA THR A 25 -18.67 9.08 24.31
C THR A 25 -17.93 9.48 23.05
N ASN A 26 -17.11 10.53 23.17
CA ASN A 26 -16.03 10.83 22.24
C ASN A 26 -14.97 9.72 22.40
N GLU A 27 -15.34 8.50 22.04
CA GLU A 27 -14.44 7.39 21.82
C GLU A 27 -14.38 7.18 20.32
N ASP A 28 -13.68 8.07 19.63
CA ASP A 28 -12.97 7.73 18.41
C ASP A 28 -11.91 8.80 18.16
N ALA A 29 -10.96 8.89 19.10
CA ALA A 29 -9.60 9.08 18.65
C ALA A 29 -9.22 7.78 17.93
N THR A 30 -9.63 7.67 16.65
CA THR A 30 -8.94 6.81 15.70
C THR A 30 -7.49 7.28 15.76
N SER A 31 -6.67 6.60 16.57
CA SER A 31 -5.22 6.81 16.54
C SER A 31 -4.82 6.31 15.16
N LEU A 32 -4.76 7.24 14.20
CA LEU A 32 -4.13 6.98 12.93
C LEU A 32 -2.73 6.49 13.28
N ASP A 33 -2.48 5.21 13.05
CA ASP A 33 -1.19 4.60 13.25
C ASP A 33 -0.23 5.26 12.25
N GLN A 34 0.41 6.34 12.70
CA GLN A 34 1.43 7.08 11.95
C GLN A 34 2.78 6.35 11.97
N SER A 35 2.81 5.07 12.36
CA SER A 35 4.03 4.29 12.36
C SER A 35 4.54 4.10 10.94
N LEU A 36 5.83 4.35 10.77
CA LEU A 36 6.57 4.06 9.54
C LEU A 36 7.16 2.66 9.64
N TYR A 37 6.98 1.90 8.56
CA TYR A 37 7.42 0.52 8.45
C TYR A 37 8.48 0.42 7.35
N SER A 38 9.52 -0.39 7.57
CA SER A 38 10.51 -0.65 6.51
C SER A 38 9.89 -1.51 5.40
N VAL A 39 9.97 -1.05 4.14
CA VAL A 39 9.54 -1.83 2.98
C VAL A 39 10.31 -3.14 2.87
N LYS A 40 11.62 -3.10 3.11
CA LYS A 40 12.49 -4.29 3.10
C LYS A 40 11.97 -5.36 4.06
N GLU A 41 11.64 -4.96 5.28
CA GLU A 41 11.19 -5.88 6.33
C GLU A 41 9.77 -6.40 6.03
N LEU A 42 8.85 -5.52 5.63
CA LEU A 42 7.48 -5.88 5.27
C LEU A 42 7.43 -6.90 4.13
N LEU A 43 8.23 -6.69 3.09
CA LEU A 43 8.29 -7.55 1.91
C LEU A 43 9.28 -8.72 2.05
N GLN A 44 10.00 -8.81 3.18
CA GLN A 44 11.02 -9.83 3.44
C GLN A 44 12.09 -9.91 2.33
N LEU A 45 12.51 -8.73 1.84
CA LEU A 45 13.53 -8.61 0.81
C LEU A 45 14.91 -8.96 1.37
N ASP A 46 15.57 -9.90 0.73
CA ASP A 46 16.90 -10.40 1.00
C ASP A 46 17.77 -10.21 -0.25
N ALA A 47 18.55 -9.14 -0.24
CA ALA A 47 19.44 -8.75 -1.34
C ALA A 47 20.33 -9.89 -1.84
N ALA A 48 20.77 -10.79 -0.95
CA ALA A 48 21.67 -11.88 -1.31
C ALA A 48 20.96 -13.00 -2.11
N LYS A 49 19.63 -13.05 -2.07
CA LYS A 49 18.81 -14.05 -2.75
C LYS A 49 18.13 -13.53 -4.01
N VAL A 50 18.24 -12.24 -4.32
CA VAL A 50 17.67 -11.64 -5.53
C VAL A 50 18.41 -12.15 -6.76
N LYS A 51 17.67 -12.79 -7.67
CA LYS A 51 18.18 -13.34 -8.93
C LYS A 51 17.95 -12.40 -10.10
N SER A 52 16.80 -11.71 -10.12
CA SER A 52 16.46 -10.74 -11.15
C SER A 52 15.39 -9.77 -10.66
N ILE A 53 15.30 -8.63 -11.33
CA ILE A 53 14.25 -7.64 -11.13
C ILE A 53 13.62 -7.37 -12.49
N GLN A 54 12.31 -7.60 -12.60
CA GLN A 54 11.53 -7.14 -13.74
C GLN A 54 10.84 -5.84 -13.38
N VAL A 55 11.18 -4.77 -14.09
CA VAL A 55 10.55 -3.46 -13.96
C VAL A 55 9.46 -3.36 -15.03
N VAL A 56 8.26 -2.96 -14.62
CA VAL A 56 7.15 -2.68 -15.54
C VAL A 56 6.73 -1.24 -15.33
N TYR A 57 6.86 -0.43 -16.38
CA TYR A 57 6.54 0.98 -16.37
C TYR A 57 5.06 1.23 -16.71
N GLY A 58 4.55 2.40 -16.31
CA GLY A 58 3.16 2.79 -16.52
C GLY A 58 2.74 2.90 -17.99
N ASP A 59 3.70 3.05 -18.92
CA ASP A 59 3.47 3.00 -20.37
C ASP A 59 3.46 1.57 -20.95
N GLY A 60 3.62 0.55 -20.11
CA GLY A 60 3.68 -0.86 -20.47
C GLY A 60 5.07 -1.36 -20.86
N THR A 61 6.07 -0.48 -20.96
CA THR A 61 7.46 -0.85 -21.21
C THR A 61 7.97 -1.74 -20.08
N ARG A 62 8.82 -2.72 -20.43
CA ARG A 62 9.41 -3.64 -19.47
C ARG A 62 10.93 -3.64 -19.59
N MET A 63 11.60 -3.73 -18.45
CA MET A 63 13.04 -3.89 -18.34
C MET A 63 13.33 -5.06 -17.42
N VAL A 64 14.27 -5.93 -17.79
CA VAL A 64 14.69 -7.06 -16.97
C VAL A 64 16.15 -6.86 -16.61
N LEU A 65 16.46 -6.98 -15.33
CA LEU A 65 17.80 -6.83 -14.76
C LEU A 65 18.15 -8.12 -14.04
N ASP A 66 19.15 -8.84 -14.54
CA ASP A 66 19.58 -10.14 -14.02
C ASP A 66 21.07 -10.17 -13.60
N SER A 67 21.76 -9.04 -13.77
CA SER A 67 23.15 -8.88 -13.37
C SER A 67 23.25 -8.28 -11.96
N LYS A 68 24.23 -8.75 -11.19
CA LYS A 68 24.51 -8.22 -9.84
C LYS A 68 24.84 -6.72 -9.87
N GLN A 69 25.47 -6.24 -10.94
CA GLN A 69 25.86 -4.83 -11.10
C GLN A 69 24.64 -3.92 -11.27
N ASP A 70 23.55 -4.44 -11.83
CA ASP A 70 22.30 -3.70 -12.03
C ASP A 70 21.34 -3.85 -10.83
N ILE A 71 21.33 -5.04 -10.21
CA ILE A 71 20.46 -5.35 -9.07
C ILE A 71 20.90 -4.62 -7.80
N GLU A 72 22.19 -4.63 -7.47
CA GLU A 72 22.69 -4.06 -6.20
C GLU A 72 22.33 -2.57 -6.02
N PRO A 73 22.48 -1.69 -7.02
CA PRO A 73 22.10 -0.29 -6.90
C PRO A 73 20.61 -0.06 -6.65
N ILE A 74 19.74 -0.94 -7.16
CA ILE A 74 18.29 -0.86 -6.96
C ILE A 74 17.95 -1.28 -5.53
N ILE A 75 18.44 -2.44 -5.11
CA ILE A 75 18.14 -2.96 -3.77
C ILE A 75 18.60 -1.96 -2.71
N LYS A 76 19.81 -1.38 -2.83
CA LYS A 76 20.31 -0.33 -1.93
C LYS A 76 19.38 0.88 -1.81
N ARG A 77 18.63 1.21 -2.86
CA ARG A 77 17.65 2.32 -2.85
C ARG A 77 16.30 1.92 -2.31
N VAL A 78 15.94 0.63 -2.39
CA VAL A 78 14.73 0.08 -1.76
C VAL A 78 14.90 -0.08 -0.25
N GLU A 79 16.10 -0.45 0.21
CA GLU A 79 16.37 -0.72 1.63
C GLU A 79 15.89 0.36 2.61
N PRO A 80 16.14 1.67 2.37
CA PRO A 80 15.72 2.71 3.29
C PRO A 80 14.28 3.19 3.05
N VAL A 81 13.56 2.68 2.04
CA VAL A 81 12.18 3.11 1.76
C VAL A 81 11.26 2.68 2.89
N GLN A 82 10.41 3.62 3.29
CA GLN A 82 9.41 3.42 4.32
C GLN A 82 8.01 3.33 3.72
N ALA A 83 7.09 2.77 4.49
CA ALA A 83 5.69 2.72 4.15
C ALA A 83 4.85 3.00 5.38
N LYS A 84 3.70 3.65 5.18
CA LYS A 84 2.64 3.74 6.18
C LYS A 84 1.52 2.78 5.87
N ARG A 85 0.83 2.39 6.93
CA ARG A 85 -0.41 1.66 6.84
C ARG A 85 -1.48 2.57 6.23
N MET A 86 -2.16 2.09 5.18
CA MET A 86 -3.28 2.82 4.63
C MET A 86 -4.48 2.70 5.57
N THR A 87 -5.09 3.84 5.90
CA THR A 87 -6.41 3.87 6.55
C THR A 87 -7.42 4.23 5.49
N GLY A 88 -8.55 3.51 5.40
CA GLY A 88 -9.49 3.58 4.26
C GLY A 88 -10.14 4.94 3.95
N ASN A 89 -9.69 6.02 4.62
CA ASN A 89 -10.11 7.41 4.43
C ASN A 89 -9.01 8.29 3.79
N GLU A 90 -7.85 7.74 3.45
CA GLU A 90 -6.81 8.50 2.74
C GLU A 90 -7.20 8.69 1.27
N GLU A 91 -7.26 9.95 0.82
CA GLU A 91 -7.36 10.24 -0.62
C GLU A 91 -6.17 9.60 -1.34
N PRO A 92 -6.35 9.00 -2.52
CA PRO A 92 -5.26 8.42 -3.29
C PRO A 92 -4.18 9.49 -3.49
N GLY A 93 -3.08 9.31 -2.76
CA GLY A 93 -1.97 10.26 -2.75
C GLY A 93 -1.27 10.21 -4.09
N GLN A 94 -1.41 11.30 -4.86
CA GLN A 94 -0.72 11.57 -6.12
C GLN A 94 -1.06 10.65 -7.31
N PRO A 95 -1.01 11.16 -8.55
CA PRO A 95 -1.33 10.38 -9.72
C PRO A 95 -0.30 9.26 -9.95
N GLY A 96 -0.80 8.01 -9.93
CA GLY A 96 -0.44 6.92 -10.83
C GLY A 96 1.00 6.43 -10.84
N PHE A 97 1.18 5.17 -10.41
CA PHE A 97 2.38 4.35 -10.55
C PHE A 97 3.17 4.60 -11.86
N LEU A 98 4.39 5.14 -11.74
CA LEU A 98 5.30 5.24 -12.89
C LEU A 98 5.89 3.88 -13.25
N PHE A 99 6.01 3.00 -12.27
CA PHE A 99 6.45 1.62 -12.44
C PHE A 99 6.10 0.78 -11.21
N TYR A 100 6.22 -0.54 -11.36
CA TYR A 100 6.41 -1.48 -10.26
C TYR A 100 7.57 -2.43 -10.59
N MET A 101 8.11 -3.10 -9.59
CA MET A 101 9.20 -4.07 -9.73
C MET A 101 8.75 -5.43 -9.22
N ASP A 102 8.84 -6.46 -10.05
CA ASP A 102 8.71 -7.85 -9.66
C ASP A 102 10.12 -8.39 -9.38
N VAL A 103 10.42 -8.60 -8.10
CA VAL A 103 11.72 -9.06 -7.58
C VAL A 103 11.68 -10.58 -7.45
N MET A 104 12.50 -11.27 -8.24
CA MET A 104 12.63 -12.72 -8.18
C MET A 104 13.69 -13.09 -7.14
N GLN A 105 13.25 -13.59 -5.99
CA GLN A 105 14.08 -14.00 -4.87
C GLN A 105 13.97 -15.51 -4.65
N GLY A 106 14.99 -16.28 -5.07
CA GLY A 106 14.91 -17.74 -5.01
C GLY A 106 13.83 -18.28 -5.94
N GLU A 107 12.75 -18.83 -5.38
CA GLU A 107 11.53 -19.27 -6.10
C GLU A 107 10.33 -18.34 -5.86
N GLN A 108 10.51 -17.28 -5.08
CA GLN A 108 9.47 -16.33 -4.71
C GLN A 108 9.53 -15.10 -5.61
N GLU A 109 8.38 -14.68 -6.11
CA GLU A 109 8.18 -13.37 -6.75
C GLU A 109 7.64 -12.39 -5.70
N ILE A 110 8.29 -11.25 -5.55
CA ILE A 110 7.93 -10.21 -4.60
C ILE A 110 7.69 -8.91 -5.37
N ARG A 111 6.46 -8.39 -5.33
CA ARG A 111 6.13 -7.13 -5.96
C ARG A 111 6.46 -5.94 -5.04
N VAL A 112 7.31 -5.05 -5.53
CA VAL A 112 7.61 -3.74 -4.95
C VAL A 112 6.86 -2.70 -5.78
N ALA A 113 5.82 -2.10 -5.22
CA ALA A 113 4.97 -1.10 -5.86
C ALA A 113 4.63 0.00 -4.85
N SER A 114 4.25 1.19 -5.32
CA SER A 114 3.93 2.34 -4.46
C SER A 114 2.83 2.04 -3.42
N GLU A 115 1.95 1.08 -3.73
CA GLU A 115 0.98 0.49 -2.83
C GLU A 115 1.11 -1.02 -2.90
N PHE A 116 1.01 -1.68 -1.75
CA PHE A 116 1.15 -3.12 -1.64
C PHE A 116 0.40 -3.67 -0.42
N GLU A 117 0.09 -4.96 -0.46
CA GLU A 117 -0.60 -5.64 0.64
C GLU A 117 0.32 -6.68 1.29
N VAL A 118 0.41 -6.64 2.62
CA VAL A 118 1.08 -7.66 3.43
C VAL A 118 0.11 -8.11 4.50
N ASN A 119 -0.15 -9.43 4.60
CA ASN A 119 -1.04 -9.99 5.62
C ASN A 119 -2.44 -9.34 5.69
N ARG A 120 -3.05 -9.04 4.53
CA ARG A 120 -4.36 -8.34 4.41
C ARG A 120 -4.36 -6.90 4.93
N GLN A 121 -3.18 -6.31 5.10
CA GLN A 121 -3.01 -4.91 5.44
C GLN A 121 -2.39 -4.19 4.24
N SER A 122 -3.07 -3.14 3.79
CA SER A 122 -2.56 -2.26 2.72
C SER A 122 -1.58 -1.24 3.28
N TYR A 123 -0.53 -0.99 2.51
CA TYR A 123 0.52 -0.03 2.80
C TYR A 123 0.76 0.84 1.56
N THR A 124 1.17 2.08 1.79
CA THR A 124 1.65 2.98 0.76
C THR A 124 3.06 3.44 1.11
N MET A 125 3.97 3.43 0.13
CA MET A 125 5.34 3.89 0.31
C MET A 125 5.37 5.40 0.49
N GLU A 126 6.24 5.88 1.36
CA GLU A 126 6.43 7.31 1.58
C GLU A 126 7.86 7.65 1.99
N GLY A 127 8.14 8.95 2.05
CA GLY A 127 9.44 9.47 2.43
C GLY A 127 10.29 9.95 1.25
N PRO A 128 11.35 10.73 1.53
CA PRO A 128 12.23 11.28 0.50
C PRO A 128 13.00 10.21 -0.29
N GLU A 129 13.27 9.05 0.31
CA GLU A 129 13.94 7.92 -0.33
C GLU A 129 13.13 7.33 -1.47
N LEU A 130 11.79 7.38 -1.39
CA LEU A 130 10.91 6.98 -2.49
C LEU A 130 11.13 7.87 -3.73
N ASN A 131 11.33 9.17 -3.54
CA ASN A 131 11.60 10.09 -4.66
C ASN A 131 12.96 9.78 -5.30
N GLU A 132 13.97 9.44 -4.50
CA GLU A 132 15.27 9.02 -5.03
C GLU A 132 15.15 7.72 -5.85
N LEU A 133 14.45 6.71 -5.31
CA LEU A 133 14.18 5.46 -6.02
C LEU A 133 13.43 5.74 -7.33
N ASN A 134 12.36 6.54 -7.29
CA ASN A 134 11.56 6.86 -8.47
C ASN A 134 12.39 7.52 -9.57
N ARG A 135 13.16 8.55 -9.22
CA ARG A 135 14.05 9.23 -10.16
C ARG A 135 15.05 8.25 -10.77
N TYR A 136 15.73 7.47 -9.93
CA TYR A 136 16.72 6.49 -10.38
C TYR A 136 16.13 5.47 -11.35
N MET A 137 14.93 4.93 -11.06
CA MET A 137 14.28 3.93 -11.90
C MET A 137 13.81 4.50 -13.25
N VAL A 138 13.38 5.77 -13.30
CA VAL A 138 13.05 6.45 -14.55
C VAL A 138 14.30 6.72 -15.37
N GLU A 139 15.38 7.21 -14.75
CA GLU A 139 16.67 7.45 -15.42
C GLU A 139 17.27 6.16 -15.97
N LEU A 140 17.28 5.09 -15.17
CA LEU A 140 17.74 3.77 -15.58
C LEU A 140 16.89 3.21 -16.72
N GLY A 141 15.57 3.39 -16.65
CA GLY A 141 14.68 2.97 -17.73
C GLY A 141 14.94 3.74 -19.03
N ARG A 142 15.19 5.06 -18.94
CA ARG A 142 15.48 5.92 -20.09
C ARG A 142 16.86 5.66 -20.71
N SER A 143 17.83 5.23 -19.92
CA SER A 143 19.13 4.82 -20.46
C SER A 143 19.01 3.54 -21.31
N HIS A 144 18.02 2.69 -21.04
CA HIS A 144 17.71 1.49 -21.83
C HIS A 144 16.72 1.76 -22.97
N ASN A 145 15.72 2.62 -22.75
CA ASN A 145 14.72 3.02 -23.72
C ASN A 145 14.49 4.55 -23.66
N PRO A 146 15.10 5.34 -24.56
CA PRO A 146 14.97 6.80 -24.55
C PRO A 146 13.53 7.33 -24.70
N GLU A 147 12.62 6.54 -25.28
CA GLU A 147 11.21 6.91 -25.47
C GLU A 147 10.34 6.59 -24.25
N LEU A 148 10.93 6.09 -23.16
CA LEU A 148 10.23 5.69 -21.94
C LEU A 148 9.47 6.86 -21.29
N LEU A 149 8.20 6.58 -20.96
CA LEU A 149 7.25 7.51 -20.32
C LEU A 149 7.17 8.83 -21.10
N PRO A 150 6.68 8.80 -22.35
CA PRO A 150 6.63 9.99 -23.19
C PRO A 150 5.71 11.04 -22.55
N GLY A 151 6.20 12.28 -22.44
CA GLY A 151 5.46 13.39 -21.82
C GLY A 151 5.55 13.48 -20.30
N TYR A 152 6.21 12.52 -19.63
CA TYR A 152 6.57 12.65 -18.21
C TYR A 152 7.92 13.35 -18.06
N THR A 153 8.02 14.33 -17.16
CA THR A 153 9.28 15.00 -16.82
C THR A 153 9.55 14.80 -15.34
N ILE A 154 10.79 14.47 -14.99
CA ILE A 154 11.22 14.38 -13.59
C ILE A 154 11.26 15.82 -13.05
N SER A 155 10.41 16.14 -12.08
CA SER A 155 10.50 17.42 -11.36
C SER A 155 11.68 17.39 -10.39
N GLU A 156 12.51 18.43 -10.41
CA GLU A 156 13.63 18.63 -9.47
C GLU A 156 13.18 18.97 -8.05
#